data_AF-A0A075ARR4-F1
#
_entry.id   AF-A0A075ARR4-F1
#
_cell.length_a   1.000
_cell.length_b   1.000
_cell.length_c   1.000
_cell.angle_alpha   90.00
_cell.angle_beta   90.00
_cell.angle_gamma   90.00
#
_symmetry.space_group_name_H-M   'P 1'
#
loop_
_entity.id
_entity.type
_entity.pdbx_description
1 polymer ?
#
loop_
_entity_poly.entity_id
_entity_poly.type
_entity_poly.pdbx_seq_one_letter_code
_entity_poly.pdbx_strand_id
1 'polypeptide(L)'
;MTSLWAWRFTRRTFQYLDVLFERNPRLRERFNRFRENYLNRCEYRQYGLNRDDLINEDCELVKTALSRLPDKVIFDRSFRIRRAVFVSSNHEKLPPEEWTKPEEDKSYLFPVVMEVVAEQDHLELMDQKNGTETGMTRAQLMGANGTLRKPAK
;
A
#
# COMPACT_ATOMS: atom_id res chain seq x y z
N MET A 1 -17.91 -1.53 7.45
CA MET A 1 -18.31 -0.19 6.96
C MET A 1 -17.14 0.78 7.00
N THR A 2 -16.03 0.43 6.34
CA THR A 2 -14.81 1.24 6.17
C THR A 2 -14.27 0.92 4.78
N SER A 3 -15.02 1.20 3.72
CA SER A 3 -15.18 2.50 3.03
C SER A 3 -14.42 2.48 1.70
N LEU A 4 -14.99 1.75 0.73
CA LEU A 4 -14.77 1.93 -0.72
C LEU A 4 -14.91 3.41 -1.16
N TRP A 5 -15.60 4.23 -0.36
CA TRP A 5 -15.65 5.69 -0.51
C TRP A 5 -14.29 6.39 -0.29
N ALA A 6 -13.45 5.92 0.63
CA ALA A 6 -12.13 6.50 0.86
C ALA A 6 -11.19 6.23 -0.33
N TRP A 7 -11.25 5.03 -0.93
CA TRP A 7 -10.41 4.65 -2.07
C TRP A 7 -10.86 5.23 -3.42
N ARG A 8 -12.17 5.32 -3.67
CA ARG A 8 -12.71 6.02 -4.86
C ARG A 8 -12.48 7.54 -4.78
N PHE A 9 -12.51 8.11 -3.58
CA PHE A 9 -12.13 9.51 -3.36
C PHE A 9 -10.63 9.73 -3.59
N THR A 10 -9.75 8.84 -3.13
CA THR A 10 -8.29 8.97 -3.30
C THR A 10 -7.83 8.79 -4.76
N ARG A 11 -8.44 7.89 -5.56
CA ARG A 11 -8.12 7.83 -7.01
C ARG A 11 -8.47 9.11 -7.75
N ARG A 12 -9.59 9.75 -7.40
CA ARG A 12 -10.04 11.00 -8.05
C ARG A 12 -9.23 12.20 -7.57
N THR A 13 -8.89 12.29 -6.28
CA THR A 13 -8.08 13.40 -5.73
C THR A 13 -6.61 13.34 -6.12
N PHE A 14 -6.00 12.16 -6.26
CA PHE A 14 -4.62 12.05 -6.77
C PHE A 14 -4.50 12.46 -8.25
N GLN A 15 -5.47 12.08 -9.09
CA GLN A 15 -5.53 12.57 -10.48
C GLN A 15 -5.58 14.11 -10.53
N TYR A 16 -6.31 14.76 -9.62
CA TYR A 16 -6.33 16.22 -9.57
C TYR A 16 -4.96 16.79 -9.17
N LEU A 17 -4.22 16.15 -8.26
CA LEU A 17 -2.88 16.63 -7.86
C LEU A 17 -1.88 16.57 -9.02
N ASP A 18 -1.90 15.51 -9.83
CA ASP A 18 -1.03 15.41 -11.01
C ASP A 18 -1.31 16.53 -12.00
N VAL A 19 -2.60 16.77 -12.31
CA VAL A 19 -3.04 17.90 -13.15
C VAL A 19 -2.64 19.25 -12.53
N LEU A 20 -2.71 19.38 -11.20
CA LEU A 20 -2.34 20.62 -10.48
C LEU A 20 -0.83 20.87 -10.54
N PHE A 21 -0.02 19.82 -10.41
CA PHE A 21 1.44 19.88 -10.49
C PHE A 21 1.95 20.01 -11.93
N GLU A 22 1.22 19.55 -12.94
CA GLU A 22 1.47 19.83 -14.36
C GLU A 22 1.21 21.31 -14.68
N ARG A 23 0.10 21.87 -14.17
CA ARG A 23 -0.25 23.28 -14.36
C ARG A 23 0.71 24.25 -13.67
N ASN A 24 1.36 23.83 -12.57
CA ASN A 24 2.25 24.71 -11.80
C ASN A 24 3.53 23.99 -11.33
N PRO A 25 4.65 24.08 -12.08
CA PRO A 25 5.90 23.39 -11.75
C PRO A 25 6.54 23.89 -10.45
N ARG A 26 6.36 25.18 -10.09
CA ARG A 26 6.87 25.73 -8.82
C ARG A 26 6.21 25.08 -7.61
N LEU A 27 4.94 24.71 -7.72
CA LEU A 27 4.23 24.02 -6.65
C LEU A 27 4.77 22.59 -6.47
N ARG A 28 5.04 21.90 -7.58
CA ARG A 28 5.67 20.56 -7.58
C ARG A 28 7.03 20.59 -6.89
N GLU A 29 7.88 21.57 -7.21
CA GLU A 29 9.18 21.73 -6.55
C GLU A 29 9.06 22.02 -5.05
N ARG A 30 8.16 22.91 -4.64
CA ARG A 30 7.91 23.21 -3.22
C ARG A 30 7.44 21.96 -2.47
N PHE A 31 6.54 21.20 -3.09
CA PHE A 31 6.04 19.94 -2.54
C PHE A 31 7.15 18.89 -2.43
N ASN A 32 7.99 18.75 -3.46
CA ASN A 32 9.12 17.82 -3.43
C ASN A 32 10.13 18.17 -2.32
N ARG A 33 10.49 19.45 -2.16
CA ARG A 33 11.35 19.88 -1.04
C ARG A 33 10.74 19.58 0.32
N PHE A 34 9.44 19.83 0.48
CA PHE A 34 8.71 19.49 1.70
C PHE A 34 8.72 17.97 1.95
N ARG A 35 8.46 17.16 0.93
CA ARG A 35 8.47 15.70 0.98
C ARG A 35 9.84 15.17 1.41
N GLU A 36 10.93 15.62 0.78
CA GLU A 36 12.27 15.14 1.14
C GLU A 36 12.65 15.53 2.58
N ASN A 37 12.32 16.75 3.00
CA ASN A 37 12.51 17.18 4.38
C ASN A 37 11.70 16.34 5.38
N TYR A 38 10.47 15.96 5.03
CA TYR A 38 9.64 15.08 5.85
C TYR A 38 10.25 13.69 5.96
N LEU A 39 10.66 13.08 4.84
CA LEU A 39 11.27 11.74 4.81
C LEU A 39 12.57 11.68 5.61
N ASN A 40 13.40 12.72 5.54
CA ASN A 40 14.63 12.81 6.32
C ASN A 40 14.36 12.92 7.84
N ARG A 41 13.21 13.48 8.24
CA ARG A 41 12.80 13.60 9.64
C ARG A 41 12.09 12.38 10.20
N CYS A 42 11.61 11.45 9.35
CA CYS A 42 10.99 10.21 9.81
C CYS A 42 12.00 9.19 10.35
N GLU A 43 13.30 9.42 10.16
CA GLU A 43 14.43 8.65 10.72
C GLU A 43 14.50 7.15 10.38
N TYR A 44 13.55 6.56 9.67
CA TYR A 44 13.59 5.14 9.26
C TYR A 44 14.87 4.76 8.51
N ARG A 45 15.44 5.69 7.73
CA ARG A 45 16.72 5.52 7.02
C ARG A 45 17.90 5.35 7.97
N GLN A 46 17.85 5.95 9.17
CA GLN A 46 18.87 5.84 10.21
C GLN A 46 18.85 4.46 10.90
N TYR A 47 17.75 3.72 10.75
CA TYR A 47 17.65 2.31 11.15
C TYR A 47 17.92 1.35 9.99
N GLY A 48 18.29 1.87 8.81
CA GLY A 48 18.59 1.07 7.63
C GLY A 48 17.36 0.36 7.06
N LEU A 49 16.18 0.95 7.25
CA LEU A 49 14.91 0.51 6.68
C LEU A 49 14.63 1.23 5.35
N ASN A 50 13.80 0.61 4.52
CA ASN A 50 13.18 1.24 3.36
C ASN A 50 11.76 1.69 3.72
N ARG A 51 11.22 2.67 2.99
CA ARG A 51 9.86 3.19 3.22
C ARG A 51 8.79 2.08 3.20
N ASP A 52 8.92 1.15 2.28
CA ASP A 52 7.97 0.03 2.12
C ASP A 52 8.02 -0.96 3.29
N ASP A 53 9.09 -0.98 4.10
CA ASP A 53 9.18 -1.84 5.30
C ASP A 53 8.24 -1.35 6.41
N LEU A 54 7.78 -0.09 6.35
CA LEU A 54 6.88 0.53 7.33
C LEU A 54 5.40 0.23 7.08
N ILE A 55 5.07 -0.45 5.98
CA ILE A 55 3.69 -0.81 5.65
C ILE A 55 3.20 -1.90 6.61
N ASN A 56 1.98 -1.73 7.14
CA ASN A 56 1.38 -2.70 8.05
C ASN A 56 1.17 -4.07 7.37
N GLU A 57 1.87 -5.09 7.85
CA GLU A 57 1.83 -6.45 7.31
C GLU A 57 0.60 -7.26 7.74
N ASP A 58 -0.17 -6.80 8.74
CA ASP A 58 -1.39 -7.50 9.17
C ASP A 58 -2.54 -7.40 8.15
N CYS A 59 -2.46 -6.44 7.23
CA CYS A 59 -3.44 -6.26 6.17
C CYS A 59 -3.40 -7.43 5.16
N GLU A 60 -4.57 -8.02 4.88
CA GLU A 60 -4.72 -9.16 3.95
C GLU A 60 -4.14 -8.89 2.55
N LEU A 61 -4.33 -7.66 2.07
CA LEU A 61 -3.81 -7.20 0.76
C LEU A 61 -2.28 -7.21 0.75
N VAL A 62 -1.65 -6.80 1.86
CA VAL A 62 -0.20 -6.76 2.02
C VAL A 62 0.36 -8.17 2.19
N LYS A 63 -0.32 -9.06 2.92
CA LYS A 63 0.04 -10.48 3.03
C LYS A 63 0.05 -11.16 1.66
N THR A 64 -0.97 -10.90 0.86
CA THR A 64 -1.07 -11.40 -0.52
C THR A 64 0.01 -10.81 -1.42
N ALA A 65 0.36 -9.54 -1.23
CA ALA A 65 1.46 -8.92 -1.98
C ALA A 65 2.84 -9.49 -1.57
N LEU A 66 3.06 -9.74 -0.28
CA LEU A 66 4.29 -10.34 0.23
C LEU A 66 4.50 -11.76 -0.30
N SER A 67 3.43 -12.56 -0.46
CA SER A 67 3.55 -13.92 -1.00
C SER A 67 3.86 -13.96 -2.51
N ARG A 68 3.66 -12.85 -3.24
CA ARG A 68 4.01 -12.72 -4.66
C ARG A 68 5.46 -12.28 -4.89
N LEU A 69 6.11 -11.72 -3.86
CA LEU A 69 7.49 -11.24 -4.00
C LEU A 69 8.50 -12.39 -4.09
N PRO A 70 9.64 -12.19 -4.78
CA PRO A 70 10.71 -13.17 -4.80
C PRO A 70 11.29 -13.39 -3.39
N ASP A 71 11.61 -14.65 -3.06
CA ASP A 71 12.14 -15.05 -1.73
C ASP A 71 13.36 -14.22 -1.29
N LYS A 72 14.24 -13.86 -2.24
CA LYS A 72 15.40 -13.02 -1.96
C LYS A 72 15.01 -11.67 -1.38
N VAL A 73 14.00 -11.01 -1.94
CA VAL A 73 13.54 -9.69 -1.49
C VAL A 73 12.90 -9.80 -0.11
N ILE A 74 12.17 -10.89 0.15
CA ILE A 74 11.55 -11.18 1.45
C ILE A 74 12.62 -11.41 2.53
N PHE A 75 13.69 -12.13 2.19
CA PHE A 75 14.83 -12.34 3.08
C PHE A 75 15.53 -11.03 3.41
N ASP A 76 15.85 -10.22 2.40
CA ASP A 76 16.50 -8.92 2.56
C ASP A 76 15.62 -7.96 3.41
N ARG A 77 14.30 -7.95 3.21
CA ARG A 77 13.32 -7.24 4.06
C ARG A 77 13.40 -7.70 5.50
N SER A 78 13.34 -9.01 5.72
CA SER A 78 13.37 -9.60 7.06
C SER A 78 14.68 -9.28 7.79
N PHE A 79 15.81 -9.24 7.08
CA PHE A 79 17.10 -8.83 7.62
C PHE A 79 17.09 -7.36 8.08
N ARG A 80 16.61 -6.43 7.23
CA ARG A 80 16.50 -5.01 7.58
C ARG A 80 15.63 -4.79 8.82
N ILE A 81 14.45 -5.43 8.87
CA ILE A 81 13.53 -5.31 10.00
C ILE A 81 14.16 -5.84 11.29
N ARG A 82 14.76 -7.04 11.27
CA ARG A 82 15.42 -7.60 12.47
C ARG A 82 16.56 -6.71 12.96
N ARG A 83 17.38 -6.17 12.05
CA ARG A 83 18.46 -5.23 12.39
C ARG A 83 17.89 -3.96 13.02
N ALA A 84 16.85 -3.37 12.43
CA ALA A 84 16.22 -2.17 12.94
C ALA A 84 15.60 -2.39 14.34
N VAL A 85 14.93 -3.52 14.56
CA VAL A 85 14.37 -3.88 15.87
C VAL A 85 15.47 -4.04 16.92
N PHE A 86 16.59 -4.69 16.57
CA PHE A 86 17.74 -4.83 17.48
C PHE A 86 18.33 -3.47 17.88
N VAL A 87 18.62 -2.62 16.89
CA VAL A 87 19.20 -1.28 17.10
C VAL A 87 18.23 -0.39 17.90
N SER A 88 16.94 -0.44 17.58
CA SER A 88 15.87 0.25 18.31
C SER A 88 15.75 -0.22 19.76
N SER A 89 15.89 -1.54 20.00
CA SER A 89 15.89 -2.10 21.36
C SER A 89 17.05 -1.61 22.22
N ASN A 90 18.17 -1.25 21.60
CA ASN A 90 19.31 -0.66 22.29
C ASN A 90 19.19 0.87 22.42
N HIS A 91 18.12 1.47 21.89
CA HIS A 91 17.95 2.93 21.80
C HIS A 91 19.09 3.65 21.06
N GLU A 92 19.74 2.94 20.14
CA GLU A 92 20.83 3.46 19.32
C GLU A 92 20.37 3.67 17.88
N LYS A 93 21.21 4.32 17.07
CA LYS A 93 21.03 4.46 15.63
C LYS A 93 22.19 3.76 14.93
N LEU A 94 22.00 3.32 13.69
CA LEU A 94 23.10 2.78 12.90
C LEU A 94 24.18 3.86 12.69
N PRO A 95 25.44 3.48 12.44
CA PRO A 95 26.45 4.42 11.98
C PRO A 95 26.01 5.07 10.64
N PRO A 96 26.35 6.35 10.38
CA PRO A 96 25.88 7.08 9.20
C PRO A 96 26.19 6.43 7.84
N GLU A 97 27.24 5.61 7.78
CA GLU A 97 27.67 4.87 6.59
C GLU A 97 26.68 3.75 6.21
N GLU A 98 25.95 3.22 7.18
CA GLU A 98 24.95 2.16 7.01
C GLU A 98 23.51 2.67 6.82
N TRP A 99 23.33 3.98 6.81
CA TRP A 99 22.01 4.58 6.59
C TRP A 99 21.54 4.35 5.16
N THR A 100 20.27 4.00 5.01
CA THR A 100 19.65 3.84 3.68
C THR A 100 19.74 5.17 2.93
N LYS A 101 20.39 5.16 1.77
CA LYS A 101 20.48 6.36 0.95
C LYS A 101 19.17 6.66 0.24
N PRO A 102 18.85 7.93 -0.06
CA PRO A 102 17.63 8.28 -0.80
C PRO A 102 17.50 7.58 -2.16
N GLU A 103 18.63 7.25 -2.81
CA GLU A 103 18.65 6.57 -4.10
C GLU A 103 18.32 5.07 -4.00
N GLU A 104 18.58 4.47 -2.83
CA GLU A 104 18.36 3.04 -2.54
C GLU A 104 16.95 2.77 -2.02
N ASP A 105 16.30 3.80 -1.44
CA ASP A 105 14.92 3.78 -0.92
C ASP A 105 13.86 3.72 -2.03
N LYS A 106 13.86 2.62 -2.77
CA LYS A 106 12.93 2.31 -3.86
C LYS A 106 11.76 1.48 -3.35
N SER A 107 10.56 1.76 -3.88
CA SER A 107 9.37 0.97 -3.57
C SER A 107 9.39 -0.37 -4.30
N TYR A 108 9.48 -1.45 -3.54
CA TYR A 108 9.51 -2.83 -4.02
C TYR A 108 8.19 -3.56 -3.73
N LEU A 109 7.46 -3.17 -2.69
CA LEU A 109 6.20 -3.80 -2.24
C LEU A 109 4.99 -3.02 -2.72
N PHE A 110 5.05 -1.69 -2.70
CA PHE A 110 3.92 -0.83 -3.09
C PHE A 110 3.35 -1.14 -4.49
N PRO A 111 4.16 -1.38 -5.54
CA PRO A 111 3.62 -1.73 -6.87
C PRO A 111 2.80 -3.03 -6.85
N VAL A 112 3.28 -4.05 -6.12
CA VAL A 112 2.59 -5.34 -6.00
C VAL A 112 1.30 -5.20 -5.20
N VAL A 113 1.30 -4.40 -4.13
CA VAL A 113 0.08 -4.08 -3.38
C VAL A 113 -0.95 -3.41 -4.27
N MET A 114 -0.53 -2.50 -5.16
CA MET A 114 -1.42 -1.84 -6.10
C MET A 114 -2.05 -2.80 -7.12
N GLU A 115 -1.31 -3.82 -7.56
CA GLU A 115 -1.85 -4.89 -8.43
C GLU A 115 -2.91 -5.71 -7.70
N VAL A 116 -2.62 -6.15 -6.46
CA VAL A 116 -3.58 -6.91 -5.63
C VAL A 116 -4.86 -6.11 -5.38
N VAL A 117 -4.73 -4.81 -5.07
CA VAL A 117 -5.89 -3.92 -4.89
C VAL A 117 -6.71 -3.81 -6.17
N ALA A 118 -6.05 -3.66 -7.32
CA ALA A 118 -6.74 -3.55 -8.61
C ALA A 118 -7.49 -4.85 -8.97
N GLU A 119 -6.93 -6.01 -8.67
CA GLU A 119 -7.60 -7.30 -8.84
C GLU A 119 -8.83 -7.43 -7.94
N GLN A 120 -8.71 -7.07 -6.66
CA GLN A 120 -9.82 -7.09 -5.71
C GLN A 120 -10.95 -6.17 -6.15
N ASP A 121 -10.62 -4.94 -6.58
CA ASP A 121 -11.59 -3.99 -7.13
C ASP A 121 -12.32 -4.56 -8.36
N HIS A 122 -11.58 -5.22 -9.26
CA HIS A 122 -12.16 -5.82 -10.46
C HIS A 122 -13.13 -6.95 -10.14
N LEU A 123 -12.78 -7.83 -9.18
CA LEU A 123 -13.67 -8.90 -8.69
C LEU A 123 -14.95 -8.33 -8.08
N GLU A 124 -14.84 -7.29 -7.25
CA GLU A 124 -16.00 -6.63 -6.65
C GLU A 124 -16.92 -5.97 -7.70
N LEU A 125 -16.35 -5.40 -8.77
CA LEU A 125 -17.12 -4.88 -9.89
C LEU A 125 -17.82 -6.00 -10.68
N MET A 126 -17.17 -7.13 -10.89
CA MET A 126 -17.76 -8.29 -11.56
C MET A 126 -18.94 -8.84 -10.75
N ASP A 127 -18.78 -9.00 -9.44
CA ASP A 127 -19.85 -9.46 -8.55
C ASP A 127 -21.06 -8.50 -8.54
N GLN A 128 -20.80 -7.19 -8.58
CA GLN A 128 -21.86 -6.18 -8.68
C GLN A 128 -22.64 -6.31 -10.00
N LYS A 129 -21.94 -6.47 -11.14
CA LYS A 129 -22.59 -6.65 -12.45
C LYS A 129 -23.42 -7.92 -12.49
N ASN A 130 -22.87 -9.03 -12.01
CA ASN A 130 -23.56 -10.32 -11.94
C ASN A 130 -24.82 -10.24 -11.04
N GLY A 131 -24.77 -9.48 -9.94
CA GLY A 131 -25.92 -9.20 -9.08
C GLY A 131 -27.01 -8.35 -9.75
N THR A 132 -26.62 -7.38 -10.58
CA THR A 132 -27.58 -6.57 -11.35
C THR A 132 -28.24 -7.35 -12.48
N GLU A 133 -27.50 -8.26 -13.14
CA GLU A 133 -28.02 -9.12 -14.20
C GLU A 133 -28.98 -10.19 -13.68
N THR A 134 -28.78 -10.64 -12.43
CA THR A 134 -29.68 -11.61 -11.77
C THR A 134 -30.92 -10.97 -11.12
N GLY A 135 -31.03 -9.63 -11.10
CA GLY A 135 -32.18 -8.91 -10.54
C GLY A 135 -32.37 -9.07 -9.03
N MET A 136 -31.39 -9.64 -8.30
CA MET A 136 -31.46 -9.87 -6.86
C MET A 136 -30.72 -8.76 -6.09
N THR A 137 -31.39 -8.19 -5.09
CA THR A 137 -30.79 -7.20 -4.17
C THR A 137 -29.68 -7.85 -3.32
N ARG A 138 -28.68 -7.07 -2.85
CA ARG A 138 -27.57 -7.56 -2.00
C ARG A 138 -28.06 -8.30 -0.74
N ALA A 139 -29.23 -7.93 -0.20
CA ALA A 139 -29.87 -8.62 0.91
C ALA A 139 -30.43 -10.01 0.53
N GLN A 140 -30.86 -10.20 -0.72
CA GLN A 140 -31.35 -11.48 -1.26
C GLN A 140 -30.20 -12.42 -1.65
N LEU A 141 -29.03 -11.88 -1.97
CA LEU A 141 -27.80 -12.65 -2.25
C LEU A 141 -27.10 -13.15 -0.97
N MET A 142 -27.32 -12.52 0.18
CA MET A 142 -26.81 -12.98 1.46
C MET A 142 -27.72 -14.08 2.02
N GLY A 143 -27.21 -15.31 2.13
CA GLY A 143 -27.91 -16.39 2.82
C GLY A 143 -28.02 -16.11 4.32
N ALA A 144 -28.99 -16.74 5.01
CA ALA A 144 -29.23 -16.58 6.45
C ALA A 144 -27.99 -16.81 7.34
N ASN A 145 -26.96 -17.49 6.81
CA ASN A 145 -25.70 -17.80 7.50
C ASN A 145 -24.55 -16.84 7.13
N GLY A 146 -24.82 -15.72 6.44
CA GLY A 146 -23.80 -14.75 6.02
C GLY A 146 -22.99 -15.15 4.79
N THR A 147 -23.24 -16.31 4.20
CA THR A 147 -22.60 -16.82 2.97
C THR A 147 -23.38 -16.42 1.72
N LEU A 148 -22.68 -16.04 0.64
CA LEU A 148 -23.27 -15.72 -0.65
C LEU A 148 -24.07 -16.91 -1.22
N ARG A 149 -25.33 -16.69 -1.60
CA ARG A 149 -26.12 -17.67 -2.34
C ARG A 149 -25.58 -17.74 -3.77
N LYS A 150 -25.22 -18.94 -4.23
CA LYS A 150 -24.83 -19.17 -5.63
C LYS A 150 -26.03 -18.90 -6.54
N PRO A 151 -25.83 -18.24 -7.70
CA PRO A 151 -26.92 -18.05 -8.65
C PRO A 151 -27.40 -19.40 -9.17
N ALA A 152 -28.72 -19.52 -9.36
CA ALA A 152 -29.29 -20.68 -10.03
C ALA A 152 -28.82 -20.69 -11.49
N LYS A 153 -28.40 -21.87 -11.97
CA LYS A 153 -28.03 -22.09 -13.37
C LYS A 153 -29.23 -21.89 -14.30
#